data_AF-A0AAD5XB07-F1
#
_entry.id   AF-A0AAD5XB07-F1
#
_cell.length_a   1.000
_cell.length_b   1.000
_cell.length_c   1.000
_cell.angle_alpha   90.00
_cell.angle_beta   90.00
_cell.angle_gamma   90.00
#
_symmetry.space_group_name_H-M   'P 1'
#
loop_
_entity.id
_entity.type
_entity.pdbx_description
1 polymer ?
#
loop_
_entity_poly.entity_id
_entity_poly.type
_entity_poly.pdbx_seq_one_letter_code
_entity_poly.pdbx_strand_id
1 'polypeptide(L)'
;MPRPLTDIDKTKQTRAKKVEDRLREILKDLQECQLSEDDIMHIKQQLCEIDELIVDSAVHEKDGSIEPGQAIISELLNKCHELSSEKLEELEA
;
A
#
# COMPACT_ATOMS: atom_id res chain seq x y z
N MET A 1 5.01 27.18 16.29
CA MET A 1 5.43 27.07 14.88
C MET A 1 5.08 25.67 14.40
N PRO A 2 4.31 25.52 13.30
CA PRO A 2 3.95 24.20 12.77
C PRO A 2 5.20 23.46 12.28
N ARG A 3 5.22 22.14 12.51
CA ARG A 3 6.31 21.24 12.15
C ARG A 3 6.56 21.30 10.63
N PRO A 4 7.81 21.39 10.16
CA PRO A 4 8.10 21.24 8.74
C PRO A 4 7.73 19.80 8.33
N LEU A 5 6.71 19.69 7.48
CA LEU A 5 6.36 18.45 6.81
C LEU A 5 7.50 18.10 5.86
N THR A 6 8.34 17.18 6.32
CA THR A 6 8.92 16.08 5.53
C THR A 6 9.36 16.41 4.11
N ASP A 7 10.60 16.85 3.97
CA ASP A 7 11.41 16.56 2.79
C ASP A 7 11.83 15.09 2.89
N ILE A 8 11.03 14.19 2.31
CA ILE A 8 11.39 12.77 2.23
C ILE A 8 11.73 12.47 0.77
N ASP A 9 13.03 12.45 0.54
CA ASP A 9 13.76 11.62 -0.42
C ASP A 9 13.27 11.65 -1.88
N LYS A 10 13.65 12.75 -2.55
CA LYS A 10 13.93 12.68 -3.98
C LYS A 10 15.15 11.77 -4.19
N THR A 11 14.90 10.57 -4.74
CA THR A 11 15.83 9.81 -5.62
C THR A 11 16.56 8.59 -5.03
N LYS A 12 15.83 7.64 -4.43
CA LYS A 12 16.19 6.22 -4.53
C LYS A 12 15.02 5.37 -5.05
N GLN A 13 15.27 4.62 -6.12
CA GLN A 13 14.36 3.60 -6.64
C GLN A 13 14.46 2.38 -5.71
N THR A 14 13.86 2.46 -4.53
CA THR A 14 13.87 1.36 -3.54
C THR A 14 12.67 0.44 -3.81
N ARG A 15 12.73 -0.84 -3.39
CA ARG A 15 11.59 -1.80 -3.48
C ARG A 15 10.28 -1.16 -3.01
N ALA A 16 10.34 -0.36 -1.95
CA ALA A 16 9.26 0.47 -1.42
C ALA A 16 8.54 1.31 -2.51
N LYS A 17 9.30 2.01 -3.35
CA LYS A 17 8.73 2.87 -4.41
C LYS A 17 8.01 2.07 -5.50
N LYS A 18 8.50 0.86 -5.78
CA LYS A 18 7.86 -0.07 -6.73
C LYS A 18 6.57 -0.65 -6.18
N VAL A 19 6.52 -0.88 -4.87
CA VAL A 19 5.30 -1.29 -4.16
C VAL A 19 4.29 -0.15 -4.13
N GLU A 20 4.72 1.07 -3.82
CA GLU A 20 3.87 2.26 -3.80
C GLU A 20 3.19 2.51 -5.16
N ASP A 21 3.96 2.48 -6.24
CA ASP A 21 3.45 2.67 -7.60
C ASP A 21 2.37 1.63 -7.95
N ARG A 22 2.63 0.37 -7.59
CA ARG A 22 1.72 -0.75 -7.82
C ARG A 22 0.43 -0.64 -6.98
N LEU A 23 0.53 -0.18 -5.73
CA LEU A 23 -0.64 0.11 -4.88
C LEU A 23 -1.50 1.24 -5.46
N ARG A 24 -0.87 2.29 -6.00
CA ARG A 24 -1.57 3.40 -6.66
C ARG A 24 -2.30 2.97 -7.92
N GLU A 25 -1.69 2.08 -8.72
CA GLU A 25 -2.37 1.49 -9.87
C GLU A 25 -3.59 0.66 -9.43
N ILE A 26 -3.43 -0.22 -8.44
CA ILE A 26 -4.54 -1.03 -7.91
C ILE A 26 -5.66 -0.15 -7.36
N LEU A 27 -5.35 0.93 -6.63
CA LEU A 27 -6.34 1.90 -6.14
C LEU A 27 -7.12 2.55 -7.28
N LYS A 28 -6.42 2.92 -8.35
CA LYS A 28 -7.06 3.53 -9.51
C LYS A 28 -7.97 2.52 -10.20
N ASP A 29 -7.52 1.28 -10.32
CA ASP A 29 -8.32 0.19 -10.87
C ASP A 29 -9.57 -0.09 -10.02
N LEU A 30 -9.43 -0.09 -8.68
CA LEU A 30 -10.55 -0.19 -7.73
C LEU A 30 -11.55 0.96 -7.84
N GLN A 31 -11.11 2.16 -8.23
CA GLN A 31 -11.98 3.32 -8.41
C GLN A 31 -12.64 3.39 -9.80
N GLU A 32 -11.93 3.01 -10.86
CA GLU A 32 -12.39 3.19 -12.24
C GLU A 32 -12.94 1.90 -12.89
N CYS A 33 -12.62 0.73 -12.36
CA CYS A 33 -13.05 -0.58 -12.85
C CYS A 33 -13.95 -1.32 -11.86
N GLN A 34 -14.99 -1.98 -12.38
CA GLN A 34 -15.80 -2.93 -11.62
C GLN A 34 -15.06 -4.27 -11.57
N LEU A 35 -14.23 -4.45 -10.55
CA LEU A 35 -13.56 -5.72 -10.26
C LEU A 35 -14.58 -6.72 -9.71
N SER A 36 -14.45 -8.00 -10.07
CA SER A 36 -15.32 -9.05 -9.50
C SER A 36 -14.88 -9.42 -8.10
N GLU A 37 -15.75 -10.13 -7.38
CA GLU A 37 -15.46 -10.68 -6.05
C GLU A 37 -14.10 -11.42 -6.01
N ASP A 38 -13.85 -12.29 -7.00
CA ASP A 38 -12.59 -13.01 -7.15
C ASP A 38 -11.38 -12.06 -7.33
N ASP A 39 -11.51 -11.01 -8.14
CA ASP A 39 -10.44 -10.02 -8.36
C ASP A 39 -10.11 -9.28 -7.07
N ILE A 40 -11.13 -8.88 -6.31
CA ILE A 40 -10.97 -8.20 -5.02
C ILE A 40 -10.28 -9.13 -4.02
N MET A 41 -10.66 -10.41 -3.95
CA MET A 41 -9.98 -11.38 -3.09
C MET A 41 -8.51 -11.54 -3.49
N HIS A 42 -8.22 -11.58 -4.79
CA HIS A 42 -6.85 -11.66 -5.30
C HIS A 42 -6.04 -10.42 -4.94
N ILE A 43 -6.63 -9.23 -5.04
CA ILE A 43 -6.01 -7.97 -4.62
C ILE A 43 -5.73 -8.00 -3.11
N LYS A 44 -6.70 -8.39 -2.26
CA LYS A 44 -6.51 -8.49 -0.80
C LYS A 44 -5.37 -9.45 -0.43
N GLN A 45 -5.24 -10.57 -1.14
CA GLN A 45 -4.14 -11.51 -0.97
C GLN A 45 -2.79 -10.84 -1.32
N GLN A 46 -2.71 -10.16 -2.46
CA GLN A 46 -1.50 -9.45 -2.89
C GLN A 46 -1.10 -8.32 -1.93
N LEU A 47 -2.08 -7.57 -1.39
CA LEU A 47 -1.83 -6.53 -0.39
C LEU A 47 -1.23 -7.13 0.88
N CYS A 48 -1.74 -8.29 1.33
CA CYS A 48 -1.21 -8.98 2.50
C CYS A 48 0.23 -9.47 2.28
N GLU A 49 0.53 -10.05 1.11
CA GLU A 49 1.90 -10.46 0.78
C GLU A 49 2.86 -9.26 0.74
N ILE A 50 2.38 -8.12 0.24
CA ILE A 50 3.14 -6.88 0.24
C ILE A 50 3.40 -6.39 1.68
N ASP A 51 2.41 -6.46 2.57
CA ASP A 51 2.54 -6.09 3.97
C ASP A 51 3.59 -6.96 4.68
N GLU A 52 3.56 -8.28 4.47
CA GLU A 52 4.56 -9.20 5.01
C GLU A 52 5.97 -8.89 4.50
N LEU A 53 6.11 -8.52 3.22
CA LEU A 53 7.39 -8.09 2.65
C LEU A 53 7.89 -6.77 3.24
N ILE A 54 7.00 -5.85 3.60
CA ILE A 54 7.34 -4.58 4.26
C ILE A 54 7.82 -4.84 5.69
N VAL A 55 7.09 -5.68 6.43
CA VAL A 55 7.41 -6.08 7.80
C VAL A 55 8.74 -6.84 7.85
N ASP A 56 8.96 -7.80 6.95
CA ASP A 56 10.22 -8.56 6.89
C ASP A 56 11.42 -7.65 6.52
N SER A 57 11.20 -6.69 5.60
CA SER A 57 12.24 -5.72 5.24
C SER A 57 12.57 -4.77 6.39
N ALA A 58 11.61 -4.44 7.26
CA ALA A 58 11.82 -3.61 8.45
C ALA A 58 12.66 -4.33 9.53
N VAL A 59 12.54 -5.66 9.65
CA VAL A 59 13.30 -6.47 10.63
C VAL A 59 14.80 -6.55 10.27
N HIS A 60 15.13 -6.45 8.98
CA HIS A 60 16.52 -6.49 8.52
C HIS A 60 17.24 -5.13 8.57
N GLU A 61 16.53 -4.04 8.83
CA GLU A 61 17.10 -2.70 8.92
C GLU A 61 17.76 -2.49 10.29
N LYS A 62 19.02 -2.93 10.39
CA LYS A 62 19.87 -2.97 11.59
C LYS A 62 20.08 -1.66 12.37
N ASP A 63 19.51 -0.54 11.95
CA ASP A 63 19.79 0.79 12.54
C ASP A 63 18.57 1.44 13.23
N GLY A 64 17.40 0.80 13.24
CA GLY A 64 16.22 1.29 13.98
C GLY A 64 15.60 2.58 13.42
N SER A 65 16.04 3.03 12.24
CA SER A 65 15.33 4.05 11.48
C SER A 65 14.19 3.38 10.71
N ILE A 66 12.97 3.89 10.85
CA ILE A 66 11.87 3.48 9.99
C ILE A 66 12.05 4.27 8.69
N GLU A 67 12.37 3.61 7.58
CA GLU A 67 12.48 4.30 6.30
C GLU A 67 11.15 5.02 6.00
N PRO A 68 11.19 6.32 5.70
CA PRO A 68 10.00 7.15 5.61
C PRO A 68 9.04 6.76 4.47
N GLY A 69 9.48 5.92 3.53
CA GLY A 69 8.62 5.32 2.50
C GLY A 69 7.70 4.22 3.01
N GLN A 70 7.99 3.58 4.15
CA GLN A 70 7.12 2.54 4.70
C GLN A 70 5.79 3.10 5.21
N ALA A 71 5.81 4.27 5.86
CA ALA A 71 4.59 4.91 6.37
C ALA A 71 3.58 5.21 5.24
N ILE A 72 4.08 5.65 4.08
CA ILE A 72 3.25 5.95 2.89
C ILE A 72 2.66 4.65 2.32
N ILE A 73 3.46 3.58 2.27
CA ILE A 73 3.00 2.28 1.78
C ILE A 73 1.94 1.68 2.71
N SER A 74 2.14 1.74 4.02
CA SER A 74 1.15 1.29 5.01
C SER A 74 -0.16 2.07 4.90
N GLU A 75 -0.09 3.39 4.67
CA GLU A 75 -1.28 4.22 4.44
C GLU A 75 -2.01 3.83 3.14
N LEU A 76 -1.26 3.62 2.04
CA LEU A 76 -1.83 3.18 0.76
C LEU A 76 -2.42 1.77 0.86
N LEU A 77 -1.74 0.83 1.54
CA LEU A 77 -2.23 -0.51 1.81
C LEU A 77 -3.57 -0.46 2.55
N ASN A 78 -3.63 0.28 3.66
CA ASN A 78 -4.87 0.42 4.42
C ASN A 78 -6.00 0.95 3.52
N LYS A 79 -5.70 1.96 2.70
CA LYS A 79 -6.68 2.54 1.77
C LYS A 79 -7.12 1.56 0.69
N CYS A 80 -6.22 0.75 0.15
CA CYS A 80 -6.56 -0.35 -0.76
C CYS A 80 -7.48 -1.36 -0.06
N HIS A 81 -7.17 -1.76 1.18
CA HIS A 81 -7.96 -2.72 1.93
C HIS A 81 -9.38 -2.24 2.24
N GLU A 82 -9.53 -0.97 2.60
CA GLU A 82 -10.84 -0.35 2.81
C GLU A 82 -11.65 -0.33 1.52
N LEU A 83 -11.08 0.20 0.42
CA LEU A 83 -11.79 0.25 -0.87
C LEU A 83 -12.12 -1.14 -1.41
N SER A 84 -11.20 -2.10 -1.28
CA SER A 84 -11.44 -3.49 -1.65
C SER A 84 -12.63 -4.06 -0.88
N SER A 85 -12.72 -3.77 0.42
CA SER A 85 -13.80 -4.31 1.26
C SER A 85 -15.13 -3.58 1.03
N GLU A 86 -15.12 -2.26 0.80
CA GLU A 86 -16.31 -1.52 0.36
C GLU A 86 -16.85 -2.08 -0.95
N LYS A 87 -15.97 -2.28 -1.95
CA LYS A 87 -16.38 -2.83 -3.26
C LYS A 87 -16.93 -4.25 -3.14
N LEU A 88 -16.36 -5.06 -2.27
CA LEU A 88 -16.84 -6.40 -1.97
C LEU A 88 -18.25 -6.36 -1.36
N GLU A 89 -18.44 -5.52 -0.33
CA GLU A 89 -19.74 -5.34 0.32
C GLU A 89 -20.81 -4.80 -0.65
N GLU A 90 -20.43 -3.90 -1.57
CA GLU A 90 -21.31 -3.42 -2.65
C GLU A 90 -21.70 -4.53 -3.64
N LEU A 91 -20.86 -5.55 -3.85
CA LEU A 91 -21.17 -6.69 -4.73
C LEU A 91 -22.07 -7.72 -4.03
N GLU A 92 -21.93 -7.88 -2.71
CA GLU A 92 -22.72 -8.82 -1.91
C GLU A 92 -24.12 -8.29 -1.52
N ALA A 93 -24.37 -6.98 -1.67
CA ALA A 93 -25.62 -6.28 -1.32
C ALA A 93 -26.65 -6.23 -2.46
#